data_AF-A0AA40RV69-F1
#
_entry.id   AF-A0AA40RV69-F1
#
_cell.length_a   1.000
_cell.length_b   1.000
_cell.length_c   1.000
_cell.angle_alpha   90.00
_cell.angle_beta   90.00
_cell.angle_gamma   90.00
#
_symmetry.space_group_name_H-M   'P 1'
#
loop_
_entity.id
_entity.type
_entity.pdbx_description
1 polymer ?
#
loop_
_entity_poly.entity_id
_entity_poly.type
_entity_poly.pdbx_seq_one_letter_code
_entity_poly.pdbx_strand_id
1 'polypeptide(L)'
;MNLLKSLLISILLVNISVAEDLTQHLSPRFFGSNEIQFSYSITDGDEKALTAALILEGEHRVFLPAQCDPEGGQPSLSSAYSLALPDGTPALVITCSYELNHSGLGIKGTQYVSYVFKELAGSIVRAEALERLISGYEGTAEQEEKQYFFYKKSELSKRKLKDGKIDSVELIHKVVLDRLEDHDYGAIRAYASDEKIKITVSKPPVNKSEIPIYNDIGYALAEARDFDLALEVLLNVEDIAPERTVLMLNIADSFWGKGLREKAKHYYAKYASKMKKTGRDKLIPSRVTARLSTAAQ
;
A
#
# COMPACT_ATOMS: atom_id res chain seq x y z
N MET A 1 -53.92 11.97 52.72
CA MET A 1 -52.97 12.82 51.98
C MET A 1 -52.12 11.91 51.11
N ASN A 2 -52.40 11.82 49.81
CA ASN A 2 -51.44 11.41 48.78
C ASN A 2 -52.09 11.47 47.40
N LEU A 3 -51.22 11.67 46.40
CA LEU A 3 -51.41 11.59 44.95
C LEU A 3 -51.65 12.92 44.22
N LEU A 4 -50.58 13.74 44.19
CA LEU A 4 -50.29 14.61 43.05
C LEU A 4 -49.96 13.73 41.83
N LYS A 5 -50.72 13.88 40.74
CA LYS A 5 -50.37 13.34 39.42
C LYS A 5 -49.30 14.25 38.80
N SER A 6 -48.10 13.70 38.57
CA SER A 6 -47.07 14.35 37.76
C SER A 6 -47.35 14.08 36.28
N LEU A 7 -47.44 15.15 35.49
CA LEU A 7 -47.63 15.15 34.05
C LEU A 7 -46.24 15.02 33.40
N LEU A 8 -45.92 13.84 32.87
CA LEU A 8 -44.71 13.63 32.06
C LEU A 8 -44.95 14.17 30.64
N ILE A 9 -44.28 15.28 30.33
CA ILE A 9 -44.18 15.82 28.98
C ILE A 9 -43.10 15.01 28.26
N SER A 10 -43.52 14.10 27.37
CA SER A 10 -42.61 13.44 26.43
C SER A 10 -42.16 14.43 25.37
N ILE A 11 -40.90 14.87 25.46
CA ILE A 11 -40.23 15.59 24.38
C ILE A 11 -39.83 14.54 23.35
N LEU A 12 -40.52 14.51 22.20
CA LEU A 12 -40.03 13.80 21.02
C LEU A 12 -38.76 14.49 20.54
N LEU A 13 -37.60 13.88 20.78
CA LEU A 13 -36.37 14.18 20.07
C LEU A 13 -36.56 13.70 18.62
N VAL A 14 -36.83 14.64 17.72
CA VAL A 14 -36.70 14.39 16.28
C VAL A 14 -35.21 14.24 16.01
N ASN A 15 -34.76 13.00 15.80
CA ASN A 15 -33.43 12.73 15.25
C ASN A 15 -33.42 13.23 13.81
N ILE A 16 -33.03 14.49 13.60
CA ILE A 16 -32.67 14.97 12.27
C ILE A 16 -31.29 14.36 12.00
N SER A 17 -31.22 13.30 11.19
CA SER A 17 -29.93 12.83 10.68
C SER A 17 -29.41 13.89 9.72
N VAL A 18 -28.59 14.82 10.24
CA VAL A 18 -27.76 15.64 9.37
C VAL A 18 -26.81 14.66 8.69
N ALA A 19 -26.84 14.57 7.36
CA ALA A 19 -25.83 13.82 6.62
C ALA A 19 -24.46 14.38 7.04
N GLU A 20 -23.61 13.54 7.63
CA GLU A 20 -22.25 13.95 8.00
C GLU A 20 -21.46 14.21 6.72
N ASP A 21 -21.32 15.49 6.37
CA ASP A 21 -20.42 15.90 5.31
C ASP A 21 -18.97 15.64 5.75
N LEU A 22 -18.25 14.81 5.01
CA LEU A 22 -16.84 14.52 5.27
C LEU A 22 -15.99 15.53 4.51
N THR A 23 -15.14 16.28 5.21
CA THR A 23 -14.23 17.27 4.59
C THR A 23 -12.78 16.81 4.71
N GLN A 24 -12.01 16.89 3.63
CA GLN A 24 -10.57 16.63 3.63
C GLN A 24 -9.76 17.83 3.15
N HIS A 25 -8.62 18.05 3.80
CA HIS A 25 -7.67 19.09 3.42
C HIS A 25 -6.78 18.62 2.26
N LEU A 26 -6.58 19.50 1.29
CA LEU A 26 -5.75 19.29 0.11
C LEU A 26 -4.44 20.08 0.24
N SER A 27 -3.32 19.38 0.15
CA SER A 27 -1.99 19.97 0.07
C SER A 27 -1.15 19.18 -0.92
N PRO A 28 -0.77 19.76 -2.07
CA PRO A 28 -0.95 21.17 -2.48
C PRO A 28 -2.41 21.56 -2.82
N ARG A 29 -2.70 22.86 -2.96
CA ARG A 29 -3.99 23.36 -3.46
C ARG A 29 -4.31 22.73 -4.83
N PHE A 30 -5.58 22.38 -5.09
CA PHE A 30 -6.04 21.89 -6.40
C PHE A 30 -7.19 22.76 -6.90
N PHE A 31 -7.11 23.26 -8.14
CA PHE A 31 -8.17 24.04 -8.78
C PHE A 31 -8.70 25.20 -7.91
N GLY A 32 -7.80 25.93 -7.27
CA GLY A 32 -8.22 27.04 -6.40
C GLY A 32 -8.83 26.60 -5.07
N SER A 33 -8.72 25.33 -4.64
CA SER A 33 -9.22 24.88 -3.34
C SER A 33 -8.18 24.13 -2.49
N ASN A 34 -8.23 24.35 -1.18
CA ASN A 34 -7.50 23.57 -0.17
C ASN A 34 -8.40 22.53 0.51
N GLU A 35 -9.65 22.40 0.09
CA GLU A 35 -10.64 21.57 0.77
C GLU A 35 -11.57 20.88 -0.24
N ILE A 36 -11.83 19.61 0.03
CA ILE A 36 -12.82 18.82 -0.69
C ILE A 36 -13.84 18.30 0.30
N GLN A 37 -15.11 18.47 -0.02
CA GLN A 37 -16.23 17.98 0.76
C GLN A 37 -16.88 16.80 0.03
N PHE A 38 -17.24 15.79 0.81
CA PHE A 38 -17.93 14.60 0.37
C PHE A 38 -19.30 14.50 1.05
N SER A 39 -20.30 14.16 0.26
CA SER A 39 -21.68 14.01 0.72
C SER A 39 -22.32 12.80 0.05
N TYR A 40 -23.12 12.06 0.82
CA TYR A 40 -23.93 10.98 0.28
C TYR A 40 -25.21 11.54 -0.34
N SER A 41 -25.44 11.23 -1.62
CA SER A 41 -26.70 11.50 -2.30
C SER A 41 -27.49 10.21 -2.48
N ILE A 42 -28.80 10.27 -2.24
CA ILE A 42 -29.70 9.14 -2.52
C ILE A 42 -29.77 8.96 -4.04
N THR A 43 -29.50 7.76 -4.51
CA THR A 43 -29.70 7.32 -5.90
C THR A 43 -31.00 6.53 -6.00
N ASP A 44 -31.32 5.95 -7.16
CA ASP A 44 -32.55 5.17 -7.34
C ASP A 44 -32.72 4.11 -6.23
N GLY A 45 -33.81 4.20 -5.47
CA GLY A 45 -34.08 3.35 -4.31
C GLY A 45 -33.52 3.88 -2.98
N ASP A 46 -33.05 2.98 -2.11
CA ASP A 46 -32.39 3.29 -0.82
C ASP A 46 -30.86 3.33 -0.93
N GLU A 47 -30.33 3.23 -2.15
CA GLU A 47 -28.91 3.28 -2.44
C GLU A 47 -28.36 4.70 -2.31
N LYS A 48 -27.09 4.81 -1.90
CA LYS A 48 -26.41 6.09 -1.73
C LYS A 48 -25.13 6.10 -2.55
N ALA A 49 -24.96 7.14 -3.35
CA ALA A 49 -23.70 7.45 -4.01
C ALA A 49 -22.90 8.46 -3.18
N LEU A 50 -21.59 8.33 -3.16
CA LEU A 50 -20.70 9.36 -2.60
C LEU A 50 -20.32 10.34 -3.71
N THR A 51 -20.62 11.62 -3.50
CA THR A 51 -20.27 12.72 -4.41
C THR A 51 -19.22 13.61 -3.78
N ALA A 52 -18.51 14.38 -4.60
CA ALA A 52 -17.43 15.25 -4.14
C ALA A 52 -17.55 16.66 -4.74
N ALA A 53 -17.27 17.68 -3.92
CA ALA A 53 -17.22 19.07 -4.34
C ALA A 53 -15.99 19.77 -3.75
N LEU A 54 -15.32 20.58 -4.58
CA LEU A 54 -14.31 21.51 -4.11
C LEU A 54 -14.99 22.73 -3.47
N ILE A 55 -14.45 23.17 -2.34
CA ILE A 55 -14.92 24.39 -1.66
C ILE A 55 -13.99 25.54 -2.04
N LEU A 56 -14.47 26.47 -2.86
CA LEU A 56 -13.72 27.65 -3.29
C LEU A 56 -13.91 28.81 -2.31
N GLU A 57 -13.07 29.84 -2.46
CA GLU A 57 -13.22 31.10 -1.71
C GLU A 57 -14.63 31.68 -1.91
N GLY A 58 -15.27 32.11 -0.81
CA GLY A 58 -16.65 32.59 -0.82
C GLY A 58 -17.71 31.47 -0.78
N GLU A 59 -17.35 30.27 -0.32
CA GLU A 59 -18.25 29.09 -0.18
C GLU A 59 -18.86 28.58 -1.49
N HIS A 60 -18.31 29.00 -2.64
CA HIS A 60 -18.74 28.49 -3.93
C HIS A 60 -18.29 27.03 -4.10
N ARG A 61 -19.21 26.16 -4.48
CA ARG A 61 -18.96 24.72 -4.64
C ARG A 61 -18.80 24.34 -6.11
N VAL A 62 -17.70 23.67 -6.44
CA VAL A 62 -17.49 23.04 -7.75
C VAL A 62 -17.64 21.54 -7.59
N PHE A 63 -18.75 20.99 -8.07
CA PHE A 63 -18.99 19.55 -8.07
C PHE A 63 -18.07 18.85 -9.06
N LEU A 64 -17.39 17.81 -8.60
CA LEU A 64 -16.53 16.98 -9.43
C LEU A 64 -17.37 15.89 -10.10
N PRO A 65 -17.04 15.48 -11.34
CA PRO A 65 -17.67 14.35 -11.98
C PRO A 65 -17.08 13.03 -11.45
N ALA A 66 -16.98 12.91 -10.11
CA ALA A 66 -16.69 11.70 -9.36
C ALA A 66 -17.97 11.29 -8.65
N GLN A 67 -18.53 10.15 -9.02
CA GLN A 67 -19.66 9.57 -8.34
C GLN A 67 -19.30 8.13 -8.01
N CYS A 68 -19.18 7.84 -6.71
CA CYS A 68 -18.95 6.48 -6.25
C CYS A 68 -20.31 5.84 -6.08
N ASP A 69 -20.79 5.23 -7.16
CA ASP A 69 -22.05 4.50 -7.19
C ASP A 69 -21.92 3.18 -6.43
N PRO A 70 -23.00 2.70 -5.77
CA PRO A 70 -22.99 1.40 -5.12
C PRO A 70 -22.77 0.25 -6.12
N GLU A 71 -21.61 -0.41 -6.02
CA GLU A 71 -21.23 -1.54 -6.89
C GLU A 71 -21.50 -2.88 -6.20
N GLY A 72 -22.73 -3.12 -5.73
CA GLY A 72 -23.06 -4.31 -4.93
C GLY A 72 -22.64 -4.22 -3.45
N GLY A 73 -22.11 -3.06 -3.05
CA GLY A 73 -21.81 -2.68 -1.67
C GLY A 73 -21.97 -1.16 -1.49
N GLN A 74 -22.06 -0.70 -0.24
CA GLN A 74 -22.15 0.73 0.05
C GLN A 74 -20.78 1.40 -0.21
N PRO A 75 -20.73 2.48 -1.01
CA PRO A 75 -19.48 3.21 -1.25
C PRO A 75 -18.95 3.80 0.05
N SER A 76 -17.64 3.77 0.21
CA SER A 76 -16.92 4.45 1.28
C SER A 76 -15.73 5.21 0.72
N LEU A 77 -15.35 6.33 1.36
CA LEU A 77 -14.16 7.06 0.97
C LEU A 77 -12.91 6.39 1.56
N SER A 78 -12.04 5.86 0.70
CA SER A 78 -10.76 5.28 1.10
C SER A 78 -9.70 6.36 1.29
N SER A 79 -9.57 7.28 0.33
CA SER A 79 -8.67 8.43 0.46
C SER A 79 -9.04 9.55 -0.50
N ALA A 80 -8.67 10.80 -0.16
CA ALA A 80 -8.64 11.90 -1.09
C ALA A 80 -7.39 12.74 -0.85
N TYR A 81 -6.68 13.09 -1.93
CA TYR A 81 -5.48 13.91 -1.82
C TYR A 81 -5.14 14.58 -3.14
N SER A 82 -4.39 15.66 -3.05
CA SER A 82 -3.81 16.35 -4.20
C SER A 82 -2.31 16.08 -4.29
N LEU A 83 -1.76 16.22 -5.50
CA LEU A 83 -0.33 16.11 -5.79
C LEU A 83 0.04 16.85 -7.07
N ALA A 84 1.33 17.08 -7.29
CA ALA A 84 1.84 17.40 -8.62
C ALA A 84 2.30 16.11 -9.33
N LEU A 85 1.84 15.90 -10.56
CA LEU A 85 2.30 14.82 -11.43
C LEU A 85 3.74 15.06 -11.91
N PRO A 86 4.41 14.07 -12.52
CA PRO A 86 5.80 14.21 -12.98
C PRO A 86 6.05 15.38 -13.95
N ASP A 87 5.04 15.74 -14.74
CA ASP A 87 5.06 16.89 -15.66
C ASP A 87 4.75 18.23 -14.97
N GLY A 88 4.57 18.24 -13.65
CA GLY A 88 4.19 19.40 -12.84
C GLY A 88 2.69 19.69 -12.81
N THR A 89 1.87 18.94 -13.56
CA THR A 89 0.43 19.16 -13.61
C THR A 89 -0.20 18.89 -12.24
N PRO A 90 -0.96 19.84 -11.65
CA PRO A 90 -1.73 19.57 -10.44
C PRO A 90 -2.77 18.49 -10.70
N ALA A 91 -2.87 17.56 -9.76
CA ALA A 91 -3.85 16.49 -9.79
C ALA A 91 -4.54 16.32 -8.44
N LEU A 92 -5.79 15.88 -8.50
CA LEU A 92 -6.59 15.44 -7.38
C LEU A 92 -6.95 13.98 -7.58
N VAL A 93 -6.80 13.19 -6.52
CA VAL A 93 -7.13 11.77 -6.48
C VAL A 93 -8.21 11.58 -5.43
N ILE A 94 -9.24 10.83 -5.82
CA ILE A 94 -10.30 10.36 -4.92
C ILE A 94 -10.39 8.86 -5.10
N THR A 95 -10.19 8.09 -4.04
CA THR A 95 -10.32 6.63 -4.07
C THR A 95 -11.51 6.22 -3.22
N CYS A 96 -12.46 5.55 -3.87
CA CYS A 96 -13.58 4.90 -3.21
C CYS A 96 -13.31 3.42 -3.02
N SER A 97 -13.89 2.87 -1.94
CA SER A 97 -13.82 1.45 -1.61
C SER A 97 -15.21 0.85 -1.41
N TYR A 98 -15.36 -0.40 -1.85
CA TYR A 98 -16.59 -1.17 -1.78
C TYR A 98 -16.30 -2.53 -1.17
N GLU A 99 -16.94 -2.84 -0.05
CA GLU A 99 -16.91 -4.18 0.53
C GLU A 99 -17.88 -5.08 -0.25
N LEU A 100 -17.33 -6.06 -0.95
CA LEU A 100 -18.07 -7.02 -1.77
C LEU A 100 -18.17 -8.36 -1.04
N ASN A 101 -19.37 -8.92 -1.01
CA ASN A 101 -19.62 -10.23 -0.43
C ASN A 101 -20.70 -10.97 -1.21
N HIS A 102 -20.28 -11.72 -2.22
CA HIS A 102 -21.14 -12.60 -3.02
C HIS A 102 -20.74 -14.05 -2.76
N SER A 103 -21.21 -14.60 -1.63
CA SER A 103 -20.91 -15.97 -1.21
C SER A 103 -21.29 -17.03 -2.25
N GLY A 104 -22.34 -16.79 -3.05
CA GLY A 104 -22.75 -17.68 -4.14
C GLY A 104 -21.79 -17.73 -5.33
N LEU A 105 -20.92 -16.73 -5.49
CA LEU A 105 -19.89 -16.65 -6.55
C LEU A 105 -18.47 -16.84 -6.00
N GLY A 106 -18.32 -17.03 -4.69
CA GLY A 106 -17.01 -17.10 -4.02
C GLY A 106 -16.27 -15.76 -3.92
N ILE A 107 -16.93 -14.64 -4.26
CA ILE A 107 -16.31 -13.31 -4.26
C ILE A 107 -16.45 -12.69 -2.88
N LYS A 108 -15.32 -12.35 -2.26
CA LYS A 108 -15.27 -11.63 -0.99
C LYS A 108 -14.01 -10.77 -0.89
N GLY A 109 -14.17 -9.46 -0.73
CA GLY A 109 -13.03 -8.54 -0.69
C GLY A 109 -13.43 -7.08 -0.84
N THR A 110 -12.44 -6.25 -1.11
CA THR A 110 -12.61 -4.81 -1.26
C THR A 110 -12.25 -4.40 -2.69
N GLN A 111 -13.19 -3.79 -3.40
CA GLN A 111 -12.95 -3.12 -4.67
C GLN A 111 -12.52 -1.68 -4.40
N TYR A 112 -11.44 -1.23 -5.03
CA TYR A 112 -10.94 0.14 -4.99
C TYR A 112 -11.09 0.78 -6.37
N VAL A 113 -11.82 1.90 -6.42
CA VAL A 113 -12.01 2.69 -7.65
C VAL A 113 -11.48 4.09 -7.41
N SER A 114 -10.46 4.47 -8.19
CA SER A 114 -9.83 5.78 -8.10
C SER A 114 -10.24 6.68 -9.25
N TYR A 115 -10.57 7.92 -8.94
CA TYR A 115 -10.78 9.03 -9.86
C TYR A 115 -9.57 9.94 -9.81
N VAL A 116 -9.01 10.29 -10.98
CA VAL A 116 -7.84 11.17 -11.08
C VAL A 116 -8.20 12.35 -11.96
N PHE A 117 -8.22 13.53 -11.36
CA PHE A 117 -8.51 14.78 -12.02
C PHE A 117 -7.22 15.56 -12.23
N LYS A 118 -7.04 16.12 -13.43
CA LYS A 118 -5.95 17.05 -13.76
C LYS A 118 -6.52 18.45 -13.94
N GLU A 119 -5.76 19.44 -13.50
CA GLU A 119 -6.00 20.83 -13.84
C GLU A 119 -5.28 21.17 -15.15
N LEU A 120 -6.04 21.45 -16.22
CA LEU A 120 -5.52 21.78 -17.53
C LEU A 120 -6.20 23.06 -18.04
N ALA A 121 -5.40 24.12 -18.26
CA ALA A 121 -5.87 25.40 -18.80
C ALA A 121 -7.12 25.96 -18.10
N GLY A 122 -7.17 25.87 -16.76
CA GLY A 122 -8.31 26.34 -15.96
C GLY A 122 -9.55 25.44 -16.02
N SER A 123 -9.40 24.19 -16.49
CA SER A 123 -10.46 23.17 -16.49
C SER A 123 -10.03 21.92 -15.72
N ILE A 124 -11.02 21.17 -15.23
CA ILE A 124 -10.82 19.87 -14.57
C ILE A 124 -11.09 18.76 -15.60
N VAL A 125 -10.11 17.89 -15.82
CA VAL A 125 -10.21 16.78 -16.79
C VAL A 125 -9.86 15.45 -16.13
N ARG A 126 -10.64 14.39 -16.42
CA ARG A 126 -10.34 13.03 -15.94
C ARG A 126 -9.16 12.40 -16.65
N ALA A 127 -8.35 11.66 -15.90
CA ALA A 127 -7.17 10.96 -16.38
C ALA A 127 -7.32 9.45 -16.22
N GLU A 128 -8.21 8.84 -16.99
CA GLU A 128 -8.56 7.41 -16.90
C GLU A 128 -7.35 6.45 -16.95
N ALA A 129 -6.32 6.80 -17.74
CA ALA A 129 -5.11 5.99 -17.82
C ALA A 129 -4.36 5.93 -16.48
N LEU A 130 -4.44 6.99 -15.65
CA LEU A 130 -3.87 7.03 -14.31
C LEU A 130 -4.80 6.35 -13.30
N GLU A 131 -6.11 6.51 -13.44
CA GLU A 131 -7.13 5.84 -12.62
C GLU A 131 -6.92 4.33 -12.60
N ARG A 132 -6.69 3.72 -13.77
CA ARG A 132 -6.42 2.28 -13.92
C ARG A 132 -5.14 1.81 -13.22
N LEU A 133 -4.16 2.68 -12.99
CA LEU A 133 -2.92 2.31 -12.29
C LEU A 133 -3.11 2.13 -10.79
N ILE A 134 -4.12 2.78 -10.22
CA ILE A 134 -4.37 2.86 -8.77
C ILE A 134 -5.81 2.48 -8.41
N SER A 135 -6.44 1.66 -9.27
CA SER A 135 -7.70 0.98 -8.99
C SER A 135 -7.45 -0.52 -9.04
N GLY A 136 -8.22 -1.31 -8.29
CA GLY A 136 -8.05 -2.75 -8.25
C GLY A 136 -8.84 -3.40 -7.13
N TYR A 137 -8.74 -4.72 -7.04
CA TYR A 137 -9.47 -5.53 -6.08
C TYR A 137 -8.51 -6.28 -5.16
N GLU A 138 -8.85 -6.36 -3.88
CA GLU A 138 -8.15 -7.18 -2.90
C GLU A 138 -9.11 -8.13 -2.21
N GLY A 139 -8.84 -9.42 -2.27
CA GLY A 139 -9.67 -10.43 -1.64
C GLY A 139 -9.71 -11.73 -2.42
N THR A 140 -10.80 -12.46 -2.28
CA THR A 140 -11.06 -13.70 -3.00
C THR A 140 -11.99 -13.42 -4.18
N ALA A 141 -11.62 -13.85 -5.37
CA ALA A 141 -12.42 -13.77 -6.59
C ALA A 141 -13.13 -15.11 -6.85
N GLU A 142 -13.76 -15.26 -8.02
CA GLU A 142 -14.37 -16.51 -8.45
C GLU A 142 -13.36 -17.68 -8.36
N GLN A 143 -13.84 -18.88 -8.05
CA GLN A 143 -13.01 -20.09 -7.91
C GLN A 143 -11.97 -20.02 -6.76
N GLU A 144 -12.21 -19.19 -5.76
CA GLU A 144 -11.36 -19.03 -4.57
C GLU A 144 -9.95 -18.47 -4.87
N GLU A 145 -9.76 -17.85 -6.04
CA GLU A 145 -8.49 -17.20 -6.39
C GLU A 145 -8.25 -15.96 -5.50
N LYS A 146 -7.09 -15.89 -4.86
CA LYS A 146 -6.71 -14.71 -4.06
C LYS A 146 -6.08 -13.63 -4.94
N GLN A 147 -6.71 -12.47 -4.98
CA GLN A 147 -6.25 -11.27 -5.67
C GLN A 147 -5.70 -10.24 -4.69
N TYR A 148 -4.72 -9.47 -5.14
CA TYR A 148 -4.02 -8.48 -4.33
C TYR A 148 -4.01 -7.12 -5.01
N PHE A 149 -4.28 -6.08 -4.24
CA PHE A 149 -4.15 -4.70 -4.68
C PHE A 149 -3.10 -3.96 -3.84
N PHE A 150 -2.11 -3.35 -4.48
CA PHE A 150 -0.90 -2.88 -3.80
C PHE A 150 -0.89 -1.39 -3.48
N TYR A 151 -1.86 -0.60 -3.99
CA TYR A 151 -1.82 0.86 -3.90
C TYR A 151 -2.96 1.45 -3.07
N LYS A 152 -3.50 0.68 -2.11
CA LYS A 152 -4.61 1.10 -1.25
C LYS A 152 -4.28 2.25 -0.30
N LYS A 153 -3.02 2.36 0.16
CA LYS A 153 -2.56 3.49 0.98
C LYS A 153 -2.22 4.68 0.08
N SER A 154 -2.65 5.88 0.46
CA SER A 154 -2.44 7.10 -0.33
C SER A 154 -0.97 7.37 -0.65
N GLU A 155 -0.05 7.07 0.25
CA GLU A 155 1.40 7.21 0.00
C GLU A 155 1.93 6.27 -1.09
N LEU A 156 1.34 5.07 -1.23
CA LEU A 156 1.69 4.12 -2.28
C LEU A 156 1.09 4.55 -3.62
N SER A 157 -0.18 4.95 -3.67
CA SER A 157 -0.81 5.43 -4.90
C SER A 157 -0.21 6.75 -5.39
N LYS A 158 0.15 7.69 -4.48
CA LYS A 158 0.91 8.90 -4.82
C LYS A 158 2.20 8.56 -5.54
N ARG A 159 2.95 7.58 -5.03
CA ARG A 159 4.20 7.17 -5.65
C ARG A 159 3.97 6.43 -6.97
N LYS A 160 2.95 5.57 -7.05
CA LYS A 160 2.54 4.90 -8.29
C LYS A 160 2.21 5.89 -9.40
N LEU A 161 1.54 7.00 -9.09
CA LEU A 161 1.25 8.07 -10.05
C LEU A 161 2.50 8.83 -10.51
N LYS A 162 3.54 8.91 -9.67
CA LYS A 162 4.83 9.50 -10.05
C LYS A 162 5.65 8.55 -10.93
N ASP A 163 5.63 7.26 -10.61
CA ASP A 163 6.38 6.21 -11.31
C ASP A 163 5.71 5.85 -12.66
N GLY A 164 4.38 5.91 -12.70
CA GLY A 164 3.58 5.56 -13.88
C GLY A 164 3.45 4.04 -14.04
N LYS A 165 3.76 3.54 -15.24
CA LYS A 165 3.50 2.14 -15.61
C LYS A 165 4.44 1.13 -14.93
N ILE A 166 5.67 1.53 -14.64
CA ILE A 166 6.71 0.68 -14.07
C ILE A 166 7.05 1.25 -12.71
N ASP A 167 6.99 0.41 -11.68
CA ASP A 167 7.27 0.85 -10.32
C ASP A 167 8.77 1.07 -10.15
N SER A 168 9.13 2.19 -9.53
CA SER A 168 10.50 2.44 -9.14
C SER A 168 10.90 1.51 -7.99
N VAL A 169 12.21 1.32 -7.79
CA VAL A 169 12.71 0.55 -6.65
C VAL A 169 12.23 1.12 -5.30
N GLU A 170 12.01 2.43 -5.22
CA GLU A 170 11.47 3.07 -4.01
C GLU A 170 10.01 2.65 -3.76
N LEU A 171 9.17 2.56 -4.80
CA LEU A 171 7.80 2.09 -4.65
C LEU A 171 7.77 0.60 -4.31
N ILE A 172 8.58 -0.20 -5.00
CA ILE A 172 8.68 -1.63 -4.75
C ILE A 172 9.05 -1.87 -3.28
N HIS A 173 10.05 -1.15 -2.79
CA HIS A 173 10.46 -1.18 -1.39
C HIS A 173 9.31 -0.87 -0.42
N LYS A 174 8.55 0.20 -0.69
CA LYS A 174 7.41 0.58 0.15
C LYS A 174 6.32 -0.49 0.14
N VAL A 175 5.99 -1.06 -1.03
CA VAL A 175 4.99 -2.12 -1.15
C VAL A 175 5.41 -3.39 -0.41
N VAL A 176 6.66 -3.84 -0.57
CA VAL A 176 7.09 -5.08 0.11
C VAL A 176 7.18 -4.89 1.62
N LEU A 177 7.58 -3.71 2.11
CA LEU A 177 7.59 -3.43 3.55
C LEU A 177 6.17 -3.33 4.13
N ASP A 178 5.25 -2.70 3.40
CA ASP A 178 3.83 -2.63 3.77
C ASP A 178 3.24 -4.04 3.99
N ARG A 179 3.50 -4.94 3.04
CA ARG A 179 3.03 -6.33 3.12
C ARG A 179 3.80 -7.17 4.15
N LEU A 180 5.06 -6.85 4.38
CA LEU A 180 5.89 -7.55 5.37
C LEU A 180 5.43 -7.23 6.80
N GLU A 181 5.01 -5.99 7.07
CA GLU A 181 4.43 -5.57 8.36
C GLU A 181 3.24 -6.47 8.75
N ASP A 182 2.36 -6.74 7.79
CA ASP A 182 1.18 -7.61 7.96
C ASP A 182 1.50 -9.11 7.82
N HIS A 183 2.77 -9.48 7.60
CA HIS A 183 3.21 -10.85 7.31
C HIS A 183 2.48 -11.47 6.09
N ASP A 184 2.03 -10.64 5.14
CA ASP A 184 1.32 -11.05 3.92
C ASP A 184 2.31 -11.51 2.85
N TYR A 185 2.99 -12.61 3.15
CA TYR A 185 3.97 -13.23 2.25
C TYR A 185 3.36 -13.65 0.90
N GLY A 186 2.05 -13.89 0.85
CA GLY A 186 1.33 -14.17 -0.38
C GLY A 186 1.33 -12.97 -1.31
N ALA A 187 1.02 -11.78 -0.79
CA ALA A 187 1.05 -10.53 -1.55
C ALA A 187 2.46 -10.19 -2.03
N ILE A 188 3.49 -10.39 -1.18
CA ILE A 188 4.89 -10.14 -1.57
C ILE A 188 5.27 -11.01 -2.78
N ARG A 189 4.96 -12.32 -2.75
CA ARG A 189 5.22 -13.22 -3.88
C ARG A 189 4.44 -12.83 -5.13
N ALA A 190 3.15 -12.52 -4.98
CA ALA A 190 2.30 -12.13 -6.11
C ALA A 190 2.76 -10.81 -6.77
N TYR A 191 3.26 -9.87 -5.98
CA TYR A 191 3.83 -8.62 -6.48
C TYR A 191 5.17 -8.85 -7.19
N ALA A 192 6.05 -9.63 -6.58
CA ALA A 192 7.37 -9.93 -7.13
C ALA A 192 7.35 -10.85 -8.36
N SER A 193 6.24 -11.57 -8.60
CA SER A 193 6.09 -12.41 -9.80
C SER A 193 5.76 -11.61 -11.07
N ASP A 194 5.39 -10.33 -10.96
CA ASP A 194 5.29 -9.46 -12.13
C ASP A 194 6.68 -9.26 -12.77
N GLU A 195 6.76 -9.49 -14.08
CA GLU A 195 8.02 -9.46 -14.82
C GLU A 195 8.72 -8.10 -14.74
N LYS A 196 7.98 -6.99 -14.74
CA LYS A 196 8.56 -5.65 -14.66
C LYS A 196 9.10 -5.37 -13.27
N ILE A 197 8.42 -5.85 -12.23
CA ILE A 197 8.91 -5.76 -10.85
C ILE A 197 10.19 -6.56 -10.70
N LYS A 198 10.19 -7.82 -11.17
CA LYS A 198 11.37 -8.68 -11.17
C LYS A 198 12.55 -8.04 -11.89
N ILE A 199 12.37 -7.57 -13.12
CA ILE A 199 13.41 -6.88 -13.91
C ILE A 199 13.94 -5.63 -13.17
N THR A 200 13.09 -4.91 -12.45
CA THR A 200 13.50 -3.69 -11.73
C THR A 200 14.39 -4.02 -10.54
N VAL A 201 14.01 -5.01 -9.72
CA VAL A 201 14.79 -5.38 -8.52
C VAL A 201 16.04 -6.21 -8.85
N SER A 202 16.06 -6.90 -9.98
CA SER A 202 17.24 -7.63 -10.47
C SER A 202 18.40 -6.74 -10.91
N LYS A 203 18.18 -5.44 -11.12
CA LYS A 203 19.26 -4.50 -11.45
C LYS A 203 20.07 -4.17 -10.20
N PRO A 204 21.40 -4.01 -10.28
CA PRO A 204 22.20 -3.61 -9.13
C PRO A 204 21.86 -2.18 -8.69
N PRO A 205 22.01 -1.86 -7.39
CA PRO A 205 21.89 -0.50 -6.88
C PRO A 205 22.78 0.47 -7.66
N VAL A 206 22.21 1.58 -8.13
CA VAL A 206 22.96 2.56 -8.94
C VAL A 206 23.74 3.52 -8.05
N ASN A 207 23.30 3.72 -6.81
CA ASN A 207 23.90 4.64 -5.85
C ASN A 207 23.92 4.06 -4.44
N LYS A 208 24.76 4.65 -3.56
CA LYS A 208 24.92 4.17 -2.18
C LYS A 208 23.65 4.29 -1.33
N SER A 209 22.76 5.21 -1.64
CA SER A 209 21.47 5.38 -0.93
C SER A 209 20.48 4.26 -1.22
N GLU A 210 20.63 3.55 -2.34
CA GLU A 210 19.78 2.40 -2.70
C GLU A 210 20.21 1.09 -2.02
N ILE A 211 21.45 0.97 -1.57
CA ILE A 211 21.97 -0.21 -0.86
C ILE A 211 21.04 -0.70 0.27
N PRO A 212 20.58 0.14 1.22
CA PRO A 212 19.61 -0.29 2.21
C PRO A 212 18.28 -0.76 1.59
N ILE A 213 17.78 -0.04 0.58
CA ILE A 213 16.52 -0.37 -0.10
C ILE A 213 16.57 -1.78 -0.71
N TYR A 214 17.61 -2.10 -1.47
CA TYR A 214 17.75 -3.41 -2.08
C TYR A 214 17.97 -4.52 -1.04
N ASN A 215 18.72 -4.24 0.03
CA ASN A 215 18.88 -5.20 1.12
C ASN A 215 17.53 -5.55 1.79
N ASP A 216 16.66 -4.55 1.96
CA ASP A 216 15.37 -4.71 2.61
C ASP A 216 14.36 -5.40 1.66
N ILE A 217 14.42 -5.13 0.36
CA ILE A 217 13.69 -5.90 -0.67
C ILE A 217 14.11 -7.37 -0.63
N GLY A 218 15.43 -7.64 -0.67
CA GLY A 218 15.95 -9.01 -0.62
C GLY A 218 15.55 -9.75 0.66
N TYR A 219 15.51 -9.04 1.80
CA TYR A 219 14.99 -9.58 3.05
C TYR A 219 13.50 -9.94 2.95
N ALA A 220 12.65 -9.02 2.48
CA ALA A 220 11.21 -9.27 2.33
C ALA A 220 10.91 -10.45 1.40
N LEU A 221 11.65 -10.59 0.30
CA LEU A 221 11.55 -11.73 -0.62
C LEU A 221 11.94 -13.05 0.07
N ALA A 222 13.00 -13.04 0.88
CA ALA A 222 13.45 -14.22 1.61
C ALA A 222 12.43 -14.67 2.67
N GLU A 223 11.83 -13.72 3.42
CA GLU A 223 10.72 -14.00 4.35
C GLU A 223 9.51 -14.58 3.61
N ALA A 224 9.24 -14.08 2.41
CA ALA A 224 8.21 -14.61 1.52
C ALA A 224 8.59 -15.94 0.83
N ARG A 225 9.78 -16.48 1.11
CA ARG A 225 10.36 -17.73 0.57
C ARG A 225 10.68 -17.69 -0.92
N ASP A 226 10.71 -16.52 -1.56
CA ASP A 226 11.27 -16.35 -2.90
C ASP A 226 12.79 -16.22 -2.82
N PHE A 227 13.44 -17.31 -2.43
CA PHE A 227 14.88 -17.28 -2.14
C PHE A 227 15.75 -17.09 -3.38
N ASP A 228 15.26 -17.43 -4.58
CA ASP A 228 16.00 -17.22 -5.82
C ASP A 228 16.13 -15.73 -6.12
N LEU A 229 14.99 -15.01 -6.17
CA LEU A 229 15.02 -13.57 -6.40
C LEU A 229 15.67 -12.83 -5.23
N ALA A 230 15.43 -13.28 -3.98
CA ALA A 230 16.10 -12.71 -2.82
C ALA A 230 17.62 -12.77 -2.92
N LEU A 231 18.19 -13.93 -3.28
CA LEU A 231 19.65 -14.06 -3.43
C LEU A 231 20.18 -13.23 -4.59
N GLU A 232 19.47 -13.19 -5.72
CA GLU A 232 19.86 -12.34 -6.85
C GLU A 232 19.99 -10.87 -6.42
N VAL A 233 18.95 -10.35 -5.74
CA VAL A 233 18.92 -8.99 -5.20
C VAL A 233 20.04 -8.76 -4.18
N LEU A 234 20.20 -9.66 -3.21
CA LEU A 234 21.18 -9.49 -2.12
C LEU A 234 22.63 -9.58 -2.61
N LEU A 235 22.93 -10.47 -3.57
CA LEU A 235 24.28 -10.61 -4.13
C LEU A 235 24.68 -9.38 -4.95
N ASN A 236 23.74 -8.75 -5.67
CA ASN A 236 23.99 -7.45 -6.31
C ASN A 236 24.38 -6.36 -5.30
N VAL A 237 23.83 -6.40 -4.07
CA VAL A 237 24.22 -5.48 -3.00
C VAL A 237 25.60 -5.83 -2.45
N GLU A 238 25.95 -7.12 -2.37
CA GLU A 238 27.25 -7.58 -1.87
C GLU A 238 28.40 -7.08 -2.74
N ASP A 239 28.22 -7.07 -4.07
CA ASP A 239 29.23 -6.58 -5.02
C ASP A 239 29.62 -5.11 -4.77
N ILE A 240 28.71 -4.32 -4.19
CA ILE A 240 28.87 -2.88 -3.95
C ILE A 240 29.23 -2.59 -2.49
N ALA A 241 28.67 -3.33 -1.53
CA ALA A 241 28.85 -3.13 -0.11
C ALA A 241 29.07 -4.44 0.66
N PRO A 242 30.18 -5.15 0.40
CA PRO A 242 30.43 -6.48 0.95
C PRO A 242 30.60 -6.49 2.48
N GLU A 243 30.92 -5.34 3.07
CA GLU A 243 31.16 -5.20 4.51
C GLU A 243 29.87 -5.00 5.34
N ARG A 244 28.70 -4.88 4.68
CA ARG A 244 27.42 -4.63 5.37
C ARG A 244 27.02 -5.85 6.19
N THR A 245 27.05 -5.72 7.52
CA THR A 245 26.83 -6.85 8.43
C THR A 245 25.43 -7.45 8.32
N VAL A 246 24.38 -6.62 8.21
CA VAL A 246 22.99 -7.10 8.04
C VAL A 246 22.82 -7.88 6.73
N LEU A 247 23.49 -7.44 5.65
CA LEU A 247 23.45 -8.11 4.36
C LEU A 247 24.00 -9.54 4.45
N MET A 248 25.12 -9.73 5.15
CA MET A 248 25.71 -11.06 5.36
C MET A 248 24.72 -12.02 6.01
N LEU A 249 23.95 -11.53 6.99
CA LEU A 249 22.94 -12.34 7.67
C LEU A 249 21.78 -12.70 6.73
N ASN A 250 21.28 -11.73 5.96
CA ASN A 250 20.19 -11.94 5.00
C ASN A 250 20.57 -12.93 3.89
N ILE A 251 21.80 -12.86 3.37
CA ILE A 251 22.34 -13.84 2.41
C ILE A 251 22.44 -15.23 3.06
N ALA A 252 22.92 -15.32 4.29
CA ALA A 252 23.01 -16.58 5.02
C ALA A 252 21.63 -17.21 5.27
N ASP A 253 20.65 -16.40 5.67
CA ASP A 253 19.27 -16.82 5.89
C ASP A 253 18.64 -17.32 4.58
N SER A 254 18.90 -16.63 3.46
CA SER A 254 18.39 -17.01 2.13
C SER A 254 19.03 -18.31 1.60
N PHE A 255 20.36 -18.46 1.67
CA PHE A 255 21.01 -19.74 1.32
C PHE A 255 20.53 -20.89 2.20
N TRP A 256 20.31 -20.64 3.49
CA TRP A 256 19.75 -21.63 4.40
C TRP A 256 18.33 -22.02 3.98
N GLY A 257 17.49 -21.05 3.61
CA GLY A 257 16.14 -21.29 3.08
C GLY A 257 16.12 -22.20 1.85
N LYS A 258 17.11 -22.07 0.96
CA LYS A 258 17.29 -22.93 -0.23
C LYS A 258 17.89 -24.31 0.05
N GLY A 259 18.27 -24.60 1.30
CA GLY A 259 18.99 -25.83 1.62
C GLY A 259 20.47 -25.83 1.21
N LEU A 260 21.03 -24.70 0.78
CA LEU A 260 22.45 -24.56 0.43
C LEU A 260 23.29 -24.33 1.70
N ARG A 261 23.35 -25.36 2.56
CA ARG A 261 23.88 -25.29 3.93
C ARG A 261 25.31 -24.78 4.01
N GLU A 262 26.20 -25.25 3.13
CA GLU A 262 27.61 -24.86 3.16
C GLU A 262 27.81 -23.38 2.78
N LYS A 263 27.08 -22.89 1.77
CA LYS A 263 27.07 -21.46 1.44
C LYS A 263 26.52 -20.64 2.61
N ALA A 264 25.42 -21.09 3.23
CA ALA A 264 24.84 -20.41 4.37
C ALA A 264 25.82 -20.31 5.56
N LYS A 265 26.47 -21.42 5.92
CA LYS A 265 27.47 -21.48 7.01
C LYS A 265 28.63 -20.53 6.78
N HIS A 266 29.12 -20.42 5.54
CA HIS A 266 30.16 -19.46 5.18
C HIS A 266 29.76 -18.02 5.52
N TYR A 267 28.55 -17.59 5.15
CA TYR A 267 28.06 -16.25 5.47
C TYR A 267 27.75 -16.06 6.96
N TYR A 268 27.21 -17.07 7.64
CA TYR A 268 27.03 -17.02 9.11
C TYR A 268 28.36 -16.84 9.83
N ALA A 269 29.42 -17.52 9.39
CA ALA A 269 30.74 -17.41 9.99
C ALA A 269 31.32 -16.00 9.77
N LYS A 270 31.19 -15.43 8.57
CA LYS A 270 31.56 -14.03 8.28
C LYS A 270 30.80 -13.05 9.18
N TYR A 271 29.48 -13.18 9.24
CA TYR A 271 28.62 -12.35 10.08
C TYR A 271 29.02 -12.43 11.57
N ALA A 272 29.15 -13.64 12.11
CA ALA A 272 29.52 -13.85 13.50
C ALA A 272 30.89 -13.24 13.79
N SER A 273 31.90 -13.49 12.94
CA SER A 273 33.24 -12.90 13.08
C SER A 273 33.18 -11.36 13.13
N LYS A 274 32.41 -10.74 12.23
CA LYS A 274 32.24 -9.28 12.17
C LYS A 274 31.57 -8.73 13.43
N MET A 275 30.50 -9.37 13.90
CA MET A 275 29.80 -8.98 15.13
C MET A 275 30.71 -9.07 16.36
N LYS A 276 31.51 -10.14 16.48
CA LYS A 276 32.49 -10.29 17.57
C LYS A 276 33.59 -9.23 17.53
N LYS A 277 34.17 -9.00 16.34
CA LYS A 277 35.21 -7.96 16.14
C LYS A 277 34.73 -6.55 16.48
N THR A 278 33.42 -6.30 16.41
CA THR A 278 32.81 -5.00 16.74
C THR A 278 32.21 -4.95 18.15
N GLY A 279 32.46 -5.96 18.99
CA GLY A 279 31.97 -6.03 20.38
C GLY A 279 30.46 -6.23 20.51
N ARG A 280 29.81 -6.75 19.47
CA ARG A 280 28.35 -6.95 19.37
C ARG A 280 27.95 -8.42 19.51
N ASP A 281 28.76 -9.23 20.16
CA ASP A 281 28.57 -10.67 20.37
C ASP A 281 27.16 -11.01 20.88
N LYS A 282 26.64 -10.19 21.81
CA LYS A 282 25.32 -10.37 22.43
C LYS A 282 24.14 -10.17 21.46
N LEU A 283 24.37 -9.55 20.30
CA LEU A 283 23.35 -9.31 19.28
C LEU A 283 23.35 -10.38 18.18
N ILE A 284 24.24 -11.39 18.25
CA ILE A 284 24.25 -12.51 17.31
C ILE A 284 22.99 -13.36 17.58
N PRO A 285 22.09 -13.52 16.59
CA PRO A 285 20.90 -14.35 16.78
C PRO A 285 21.27 -15.80 17.09
N SER A 286 20.54 -16.44 18.01
CA SER A 286 20.78 -17.83 18.42
C SER A 286 20.80 -18.81 17.25
N ARG A 287 19.97 -18.55 16.21
CA ARG A 287 19.93 -19.33 14.96
C ARG A 287 21.29 -19.39 14.25
N VAL A 288 22.12 -18.35 14.35
CA VAL A 288 23.46 -18.31 13.73
C VAL A 288 24.34 -19.40 14.32
N THR A 289 24.43 -19.45 15.65
CA THR A 289 25.23 -20.46 16.36
C THR A 289 24.70 -21.86 16.10
N ALA A 290 23.38 -22.04 16.15
CA ALA A 290 22.75 -23.33 15.88
C ALA A 290 23.09 -23.84 14.46
N ARG A 291 22.94 -22.97 13.44
CA ARG A 291 23.21 -23.31 12.02
C ARG A 291 24.68 -23.54 11.72
N LEU A 292 25.60 -22.91 12.46
CA LEU A 292 27.03 -23.20 12.37
C LEU A 292 27.39 -24.56 12.98
N SER A 293 26.68 -25.01 14.01
CA SER A 293 26.93 -26.28 14.69
C SER A 293 26.30 -27.51 14.01
N THR A 294 25.37 -27.33 13.08
CA THR A 294 24.78 -28.45 12.33
C THR A 294 25.81 -29.10 11.40
N ALA A 295 25.90 -30.43 11.42
CA ALA A 295 26.74 -31.19 10.48
C ALA A 295 26.40 -30.85 9.03
N ALA A 296 27.40 -30.88 8.14
CA ALA A 296 27.14 -30.83 6.70
C ALA A 296 26.39 -32.11 6.30
N GLN A 297 25.22 -31.96 5.68
CA GLN A 297 24.53 -33.04 4.98
C GLN A 297 24.82 -32.91 3.50
#